data_AF-A0A6H5GKE3-F1
#
_entry.id   AF-A0A6H5GKE3-F1
#
_cell.length_a   1.000
_cell.length_b   1.000
_cell.length_c   1.000
_cell.angle_alpha   90.00
_cell.angle_beta   90.00
_cell.angle_gamma   90.00
#
_symmetry.space_group_name_H-M   'P 1'
#
loop_
_entity.id
_entity.type
_entity.pdbx_description
1 polymer ?
#
loop_
_entity_poly.entity_id
_entity_poly.type
_entity_poly.pdbx_seq_one_letter_code
_entity_poly.pdbx_strand_id
1 'polypeptide(L)'
;MGHMSPATSPGSFVVPHFAIVRDSPTSPVRVVFDGSCRDTSGLSINDRLLTGPPLQKVISEIVTLFRLAPIAVTCDIKMMYRM
;
A
#
# COMPACT_ATOMS: atom_id res chain seq x y z
N MET A 1 -10.25 10.44 -8.76
CA MET A 1 -9.02 10.78 -7.98
C MET A 1 -9.40 11.57 -6.71
N GLY A 2 -10.32 11.05 -5.89
CA GLY A 2 -10.88 11.76 -4.72
C GLY A 2 -10.35 11.29 -3.36
N HIS A 3 -9.28 10.51 -3.35
CA HIS A 3 -8.67 9.93 -2.14
C HIS A 3 -7.60 10.83 -1.50
N MET A 4 -7.33 11.99 -2.11
CA MET A 4 -6.41 12.99 -1.60
C MET A 4 -7.05 14.37 -1.79
N SER A 5 -6.84 15.24 -0.81
CA SER A 5 -7.22 16.64 -0.88
C SER A 5 -5.98 17.53 -0.68
N PRO A 6 -5.98 18.76 -1.23
CA PRO A 6 -4.95 19.72 -0.89
C PRO A 6 -4.92 19.98 0.61
N ALA A 7 -3.73 19.95 1.21
CA ALA A 7 -3.56 20.32 2.60
C ALA A 7 -3.78 21.84 2.76
N THR A 8 -4.57 22.24 3.76
CA THR A 8 -4.86 23.66 4.06
C THR A 8 -3.70 24.35 4.78
N SER A 9 -2.81 23.57 5.39
CA SER A 9 -1.60 24.02 6.06
C SER A 9 -0.48 23.00 5.84
N PRO A 10 0.80 23.39 5.99
CA PRO A 10 1.90 22.44 5.97
C PRO A 10 1.69 21.32 6.99
N GLY A 11 1.90 20.07 6.57
CA GLY A 11 1.92 18.94 7.48
C GLY A 11 3.15 18.99 8.39
N SER A 12 3.01 18.51 9.64
CA SER A 12 4.15 18.34 10.56
C SER A 12 5.15 17.27 10.07
N PHE A 13 4.70 16.42 9.15
CA PHE A 13 5.50 15.38 8.51
C PHE A 13 5.12 15.32 7.02
N VAL A 14 6.11 15.11 6.16
CA VAL A 14 5.92 14.94 4.72
C VAL A 14 6.50 13.60 4.32
N VAL A 15 5.67 12.75 3.72
CA VAL A 15 6.14 11.50 3.10
C VAL A 15 6.65 11.86 1.70
N PRO A 16 7.97 11.73 1.42
CA PRO A 16 8.47 11.96 0.08
C PRO A 16 7.87 10.95 -0.88
N HIS A 17 7.70 11.36 -2.14
CA HIS A 17 7.20 10.48 -3.19
C HIS A 17 8.03 10.63 -4.46
N PHE A 18 8.08 9.56 -5.24
CA PHE A 18 8.73 9.56 -6.55
C PHE A 18 7.93 8.74 -7.56
N ALA A 19 8.10 9.07 -8.83
CA ALA A 19 7.43 8.39 -9.93
C ALA A 19 8.29 7.23 -10.43
N ILE A 20 7.67 6.05 -10.52
CA ILE A 20 8.21 4.91 -11.28
C ILE A 20 7.58 4.94 -12.65
N VAL A 21 8.39 5.32 -13.64
CA VAL A 21 8.05 5.26 -15.06
C VAL A 21 8.63 3.98 -15.63
N ARG A 22 7.81 3.19 -16.33
CA ARG A 22 8.28 2.04 -17.11
C ARG A 22 8.21 2.41 -18.58
N ASP A 23 9.21 1.97 -19.34
CA ASP A 23 9.21 2.10 -20.79
C ASP A 23 8.29 1.04 -21.41
N SER A 24 6.98 1.28 -21.32
CA SER A 24 5.93 0.40 -21.80
C SER A 24 4.73 1.24 -22.21
N PRO A 25 4.18 1.04 -23.41
CA PRO A 25 3.07 1.85 -23.91
C PRO A 25 1.77 1.67 -23.11
N THR A 26 1.66 0.62 -22.30
CA THR A 26 0.45 0.25 -21.57
C THR A 26 0.60 0.32 -20.05
N SER A 27 1.82 0.55 -19.53
CA SER A 27 2.05 0.62 -18.09
C SER A 27 1.85 2.05 -17.57
N PRO A 28 0.85 2.33 -16.73
CA PRO A 28 0.69 3.65 -16.14
C PRO A 28 1.85 3.98 -15.19
N VAL A 29 2.17 5.27 -15.07
CA VAL A 29 3.10 5.77 -14.05
C VAL A 29 2.60 5.37 -12.67
N ARG A 30 3.49 4.86 -11.82
CA ARG A 30 3.18 4.55 -10.42
C ARG A 30 3.88 5.53 -9.50
N VAL A 31 3.13 6.11 -8.57
CA VAL A 31 3.69 6.93 -7.49
C VAL A 31 4.04 6.01 -6.33
N VAL A 32 5.25 6.12 -5.82
CA VAL A 32 5.69 5.45 -4.59
C VAL A 32 5.89 6.49 -3.51
N PHE A 33 5.29 6.26 -2.35
CA PHE A 33 5.49 7.03 -1.14
C PHE A 33 6.54 6.31 -0.29
N ASP A 34 7.65 6.98 -0.01
CA ASP A 34 8.75 6.40 0.77
C ASP A 34 8.54 6.66 2.27
N GLY A 35 7.88 5.70 2.93
CA GLY A 35 7.70 5.72 4.39
C GLY A 35 8.98 5.43 5.18
N SER A 36 10.06 4.96 4.55
CA SER A 36 11.33 4.69 5.22
C SER A 36 12.25 5.90 5.31
N CYS A 37 11.93 6.97 4.57
CA CYS A 37 12.65 8.22 4.66
C CYS A 37 12.61 8.78 6.09
N ARG A 38 13.79 9.13 6.61
CA ARG A 38 13.95 9.68 7.96
C ARG A 38 13.75 11.19 7.93
N ASP A 39 13.03 11.69 8.93
CA ASP A 39 12.87 13.13 9.14
C ASP A 39 14.07 13.75 9.87
N THR A 40 13.95 15.01 10.24
CA THR A 40 14.97 15.77 10.99
C THR A 40 15.28 15.20 12.37
N SER A 41 14.41 14.35 12.93
CA SER A 41 14.66 13.63 14.19
C SER A 41 15.34 12.27 13.97
N GLY A 42 15.61 11.88 12.73
CA GLY A 42 16.29 10.63 12.38
C GLY A 42 15.39 9.39 12.41
N LEU A 43 14.08 9.56 12.54
CA LEU A 43 13.08 8.49 12.58
C LEU A 43 12.21 8.54 11.32
N SER A 44 11.78 7.38 10.83
CA SER A 44 10.86 7.24 9.69
C SER A 44 9.40 7.14 10.12
N ILE A 45 8.46 7.04 9.17
CA ILE A 45 7.06 6.75 9.52
C ILE A 45 6.91 5.31 10.00
N ASN A 46 7.69 4.38 9.45
CA ASN A 46 7.66 2.97 9.81
C ASN A 46 8.12 2.75 11.27
N ASP A 47 9.04 3.58 11.76
CA ASP A 47 9.50 3.53 13.16
C ASP A 47 8.46 4.06 14.16
N ARG A 48 7.53 4.89 13.69
CA ARG A 48 6.50 5.54 14.50
C ARG A 48 5.17 4.79 14.50
N LEU A 49 4.90 4.00 13.47
CA LEU A 49 3.67 3.24 13.36
C LEU A 49 3.80 1.90 14.06
N LEU A 50 2.80 1.54 14.87
CA LEU A 50 2.70 0.21 15.44
C LEU A 50 2.24 -0.77 14.36
N THR A 51 2.95 -1.89 14.19
CA THR A 51 2.67 -2.92 13.18
C THR A 51 1.27 -3.54 13.30
N GLY A 52 0.64 -3.45 14.49
CA GLY A 52 -0.65 -4.08 14.78
C GLY A 52 -0.61 -5.60 14.68
N PRO A 53 -1.70 -6.29 15.07
CA PRO A 53 -1.84 -7.72 14.83
C PRO A 53 -2.01 -8.01 13.32
N PRO A 54 -1.61 -9.21 12.84
CA PRO A 54 -1.82 -9.59 11.45
C PRO A 54 -3.30 -9.63 11.10
N LEU A 55 -3.72 -8.81 10.13
CA LEU A 55 -5.11 -8.76 9.66
C LEU A 55 -5.44 -9.85 8.63
N GLN A 56 -4.43 -10.39 7.96
CA GLN A 56 -4.59 -11.40 6.91
C GLN A 56 -4.46 -12.81 7.49
N LYS A 57 -5.29 -13.73 7.00
CA LYS A 57 -5.16 -15.17 7.32
C LYS A 57 -3.85 -15.71 6.76
N VAL A 58 -3.37 -16.81 7.33
CA VAL A 58 -2.16 -17.48 6.86
C VAL A 58 -2.37 -17.99 5.44
N ILE A 59 -1.42 -17.72 4.54
CA ILE A 59 -1.53 -18.08 3.12
C ILE A 59 -1.72 -19.59 2.93
N SER A 60 -1.05 -20.42 3.74
CA SER A 60 -1.20 -21.88 3.69
C SER A 60 -2.63 -22.34 3.98
N GLU A 61 -3.31 -21.73 4.94
CA GLU A 61 -4.71 -22.03 5.25
C GLU A 61 -5.62 -21.63 4.08
N ILE A 62 -5.42 -20.43 3.53
CA ILE A 62 -6.19 -19.94 2.38
C ILE A 62 -6.05 -20.90 1.19
N VAL A 63 -4.82 -21.28 0.83
CA VAL A 63 -4.53 -22.18 -0.30
C VAL A 63 -5.10 -23.58 -0.06
N THR A 64 -5.04 -24.07 1.18
CA THR A 64 -5.59 -25.39 1.54
C THR A 64 -7.10 -25.41 1.37
N LEU A 65 -7.81 -24.43 1.93
CA LEU A 65 -9.27 -24.32 1.78
C LEU A 65 -9.68 -24.17 0.31
N PHE A 66 -8.93 -23.38 -0.46
CA PHE A 66 -9.18 -23.19 -1.88
C PHE A 66 -9.07 -24.48 -2.69
N ARG A 67 -8.18 -25.41 -2.29
CA ARG A 67 -7.99 -26.71 -2.96
C ARG A 67 -8.96 -27.79 -2.51
N LEU A 68 -9.47 -27.72 -1.28
CA LEU A 68 -10.39 -28.72 -0.72
C LEU A 68 -11.84 -28.50 -1.17
N ALA A 69 -12.22 -27.27 -1.48
CA ALA A 69 -13.57 -26.97 -1.97
C ALA A 69 -13.74 -27.40 -3.44
N PRO A 70 -14.89 -27.97 -3.83
CA PRO A 70 -15.15 -28.39 -5.22
C PRO A 70 -15.29 -27.21 -6.19
N ILE A 71 -15.53 -26.00 -5.69
CA ILE A 71 -15.69 -24.78 -6.47
C ILE A 71 -14.93 -23.66 -5.77
N ALA A 72 -14.18 -22.88 -6.55
CA ALA A 72 -13.44 -21.74 -6.05
C ALA A 72 -13.76 -20.49 -6.88
N VAL A 73 -13.98 -19.36 -6.21
CA VAL A 73 -14.27 -18.07 -6.83
C VAL A 73 -13.11 -17.11 -6.56
N THR A 74 -12.66 -16.42 -7.59
CA THR A 74 -11.60 -15.41 -7.50
C THR A 74 -12.09 -14.11 -8.09
N CYS A 75 -11.60 -13.00 -7.54
CA CYS A 75 -11.86 -11.66 -8.04
C CYS A 75 -10.62 -10.80 -7.78
N ASP A 76 -10.29 -9.92 -8.72
CA ASP A 76 -9.26 -8.91 -8.54
C ASP A 76 -9.89 -7.62 -7.98
N ILE A 77 -9.51 -7.25 -6.75
CA ILE A 77 -9.96 -6.00 -6.11
C ILE A 77 -8.98 -4.90 -6.50
N LYS A 78 -9.22 -4.31 -7.67
CA LYS A 78 -8.43 -3.19 -8.17
C LYS A 78 -8.47 -2.03 -7.18
N MET A 79 -7.29 -1.51 -6.82
CA MET A 79 -7.14 -0.36 -5.90
C MET A 79 -7.67 -0.59 -4.48
N MET A 80 -7.60 -1.82 -3.94
CA MET A 80 -8.09 -2.18 -2.60
C MET A 80 -7.70 -1.21 -1.46
N TYR A 81 -6.53 -0.58 -1.54
CA TYR A 81 -6.02 0.34 -0.51
C TYR A 81 -6.26 1.83 -0.82
N ARG A 82 -7.02 2.16 -1.87
CA ARG A 82 -7.37 3.55 -2.20
C ARG A 82 -8.84 3.75 -1.83
N MET A 83 -9.08 4.43 -0.71
CA MET A 83 -10.42 4.89 -0.31
C MET A 83 -10.70 6.26 -0.90
#